data_AF-A0AAV4INZ2-F1
#
_entry.id   AF-A0AAV4INZ2-F1
#
_cell.length_a   1.000
_cell.length_b   1.000
_cell.length_c   1.000
_cell.angle_alpha   90.00
_cell.angle_beta   90.00
_cell.angle_gamma   90.00
#
_symmetry.space_group_name_H-M   'P 1'
#
loop_
_entity.id
_entity.type
_entity.pdbx_description
1 polymer ?
#
loop_
_entity_poly.entity_id
_entity_poly.type
_entity_poly.pdbx_seq_one_letter_code
_entity_poly.pdbx_strand_id
1 'polypeptide(L)'
;MIVSSLAVTSEVMAPIRPSGEEIGLIFVPGAQIKGEAYRKTARAIQDASAERVWVALTGNYTASTPNPLEIKGAVLGAIDALKAAGMKSTNYVGVAHSLGGVFLAPYAEDSPLKAVVLLGAYLNRSTKLADYPKPVLTLSGELDGQTRITRIAVDYEQLMQVAEKNSTSIFRTPVINIKGSCHAQFASGPMPPEVKKYDLTPAISDLEAHAFIGRYVSSFLAVTFSKVPEMKEEAQRDLNFYFKESGKRFLPLLGVKALDVKGTVSPWAQICQAQLAGKFVARTTINNKILQGFSFLESKPSIEKLGMGAIINTTSLVEYEKNPLDVSLNKESPKEIDVKMKSKDAIKKVLNVTLPEFLQAIEVLKLDKEKNITCKDLNQLAYQLALKNSTTEAQERYRRHGRLITFKDDLVYGTGFQWASQPLVIEESDKGLTVQGVALVTSMSSTFFPGMHYCKVLSPYRAMEWINVDSLRDHAPNRFHSS
;
A
#
# COMPACT_ATOMS: atom_id res chain seq x y z
N MET A 1 -35.66 -11.47 21.84
CA MET A 1 -36.37 -11.43 20.54
C MET A 1 -35.48 -12.09 19.51
N ILE A 2 -35.87 -13.28 19.07
CA ILE A 2 -35.19 -13.97 17.97
C ILE A 2 -35.63 -13.26 16.70
N VAL A 3 -34.80 -12.35 16.19
CA VAL A 3 -35.02 -11.76 14.88
C VAL A 3 -34.85 -12.89 13.88
N SER A 4 -35.93 -13.29 13.22
CA SER A 4 -35.88 -14.16 12.05
C SER A 4 -34.90 -13.53 11.06
N SER A 5 -33.72 -14.12 10.87
CA SER A 5 -32.83 -13.68 9.80
C SER A 5 -33.60 -13.91 8.50
N LEU A 6 -33.91 -12.83 7.78
CA LEU A 6 -34.36 -12.96 6.41
C LEU A 6 -33.30 -13.78 5.68
N ALA A 7 -33.71 -14.86 5.00
CA ALA A 7 -32.75 -15.71 4.31
C ALA A 7 -31.97 -14.87 3.28
N VAL A 8 -30.64 -14.98 3.31
CA VAL A 8 -29.78 -14.44 2.26
C VAL A 8 -30.26 -15.00 0.91
N THR A 9 -30.46 -14.13 -0.06
CA THR A 9 -30.95 -14.50 -1.39
C THR A 9 -29.79 -14.74 -2.35
N SER A 10 -30.03 -15.50 -3.42
CA SER A 10 -29.06 -15.69 -4.52
C SER A 10 -29.75 -15.50 -5.87
N GLU A 11 -29.31 -14.52 -6.66
CA GLU A 11 -29.67 -14.45 -8.09
C GLU A 11 -28.70 -15.29 -8.90
N VAL A 12 -29.22 -16.22 -9.71
CA VAL A 12 -28.38 -17.10 -10.56
C VAL A 12 -28.33 -16.58 -11.99
N MET A 13 -27.11 -16.46 -12.54
CA MET A 13 -26.86 -16.23 -13.96
C MET A 13 -26.29 -17.50 -14.59
N ALA A 14 -26.99 -18.02 -15.60
CA ALA A 14 -26.57 -19.20 -16.36
C ALA A 14 -25.33 -18.91 -17.23
N PRO A 15 -24.50 -19.93 -17.54
CA PRO A 15 -23.34 -19.79 -18.41
C PRO A 15 -23.76 -19.45 -19.83
N ILE A 16 -22.92 -18.68 -20.50
CA ILE A 16 -23.15 -18.23 -21.87
C ILE A 16 -22.47 -19.12 -22.91
N ARG A 17 -21.57 -20.00 -22.44
CA ARG A 17 -20.87 -20.99 -23.26
C ARG A 17 -21.66 -22.30 -23.26
N PRO A 18 -21.82 -22.95 -24.43
CA PRO A 18 -22.52 -24.23 -24.52
C PRO A 18 -21.69 -25.40 -23.99
N SER A 19 -20.35 -25.28 -24.01
CA SER A 19 -19.38 -26.31 -23.62
C SER A 19 -18.24 -25.70 -22.78
N GLY A 20 -17.45 -26.55 -22.12
CA GLY A 20 -16.39 -26.16 -21.19
C GLY A 20 -16.59 -26.73 -19.78
N GLU A 21 -15.59 -26.62 -18.92
CA GLU A 21 -15.69 -26.98 -17.50
C GLU A 21 -16.70 -26.07 -16.80
N GLU A 22 -17.54 -26.64 -15.94
CA GLU A 22 -18.48 -25.86 -15.14
C GLU A 22 -17.79 -25.31 -13.88
N ILE A 23 -17.84 -23.99 -13.74
CA ILE A 23 -17.27 -23.24 -12.62
C ILE A 23 -18.36 -22.32 -12.07
N GLY A 24 -18.59 -22.36 -10.76
CA GLY A 24 -19.62 -21.55 -10.09
C GLY A 24 -18.97 -20.42 -9.32
N LEU A 25 -19.25 -19.17 -9.70
CA LEU A 25 -18.79 -17.98 -8.98
C LEU A 25 -19.86 -17.53 -7.99
N ILE A 26 -19.51 -17.43 -6.72
CA ILE A 26 -20.41 -16.99 -5.65
C ILE A 26 -19.96 -15.61 -5.20
N PHE A 27 -20.69 -14.57 -5.60
CA PHE A 27 -20.36 -13.18 -5.29
C PHE A 27 -20.88 -12.80 -3.92
N VAL A 28 -19.98 -12.42 -3.02
CA VAL A 28 -20.27 -11.76 -1.74
C VAL A 28 -20.02 -10.25 -1.90
N PRO A 29 -21.05 -9.40 -1.74
CA PRO A 29 -20.95 -7.98 -2.05
C PRO A 29 -20.10 -7.21 -1.02
N GLY A 30 -19.78 -5.95 -1.33
CA GLY A 30 -19.25 -5.00 -0.37
C GLY A 30 -20.33 -4.48 0.59
N ALA A 31 -19.91 -3.75 1.64
CA ALA A 31 -20.84 -3.14 2.58
C ALA A 31 -21.81 -2.19 1.87
N GLN A 32 -23.11 -2.34 2.15
CA GLN A 32 -24.19 -1.53 1.57
C GLN A 32 -24.29 -1.57 0.04
N ILE A 33 -23.66 -2.56 -0.62
CA ILE A 33 -23.78 -2.80 -2.06
C ILE A 33 -24.65 -4.05 -2.24
N LYS A 34 -25.64 -3.97 -3.14
CA LYS A 34 -26.52 -5.11 -3.45
C LYS A 34 -25.81 -6.12 -4.35
N GLY A 35 -26.13 -7.42 -4.25
CA GLY A 35 -25.53 -8.46 -5.10
C GLY A 35 -25.74 -8.21 -6.60
N GLU A 36 -26.89 -7.66 -6.96
CA GLU A 36 -27.27 -7.31 -8.33
C GLU A 36 -26.37 -6.24 -8.96
N ALA A 37 -25.68 -5.44 -8.15
CA ALA A 37 -24.71 -4.46 -8.63
C ALA A 37 -23.53 -5.11 -9.38
N TYR A 38 -23.29 -6.40 -9.16
CA TYR A 38 -22.19 -7.14 -9.78
C TYR A 38 -22.56 -7.83 -11.10
N ARG A 39 -23.81 -7.71 -11.59
CA ARG A 39 -24.24 -8.35 -12.85
C ARG A 39 -23.32 -8.02 -14.03
N LYS A 40 -22.89 -6.77 -14.17
CA LYS A 40 -22.00 -6.35 -15.28
C LYS A 40 -20.58 -6.94 -15.12
N THR A 41 -20.05 -6.94 -13.91
CA THR A 41 -18.76 -7.59 -13.59
C THR A 41 -18.82 -9.10 -13.86
N ALA A 42 -19.86 -9.77 -13.35
CA ALA A 42 -20.12 -11.18 -13.59
C ALA A 42 -20.23 -11.51 -15.08
N ARG A 43 -20.98 -10.69 -15.83
CA ARG A 43 -21.11 -10.85 -17.28
C ARG A 43 -19.78 -10.69 -18.00
N ALA A 44 -18.97 -9.71 -17.62
CA ALA A 44 -17.65 -9.52 -18.22
C ALA A 44 -16.72 -10.72 -17.98
N ILE A 45 -16.82 -11.39 -16.83
CA ILE A 45 -16.10 -12.64 -16.56
C ILE A 45 -16.60 -13.77 -17.46
N GLN A 46 -17.93 -13.91 -17.62
CA GLN A 46 -18.50 -14.89 -18.55
C GLN A 46 -18.04 -14.64 -20.00
N ASP A 47 -18.03 -13.38 -20.43
CA ASP A 47 -17.62 -12.97 -21.78
C ASP A 47 -16.14 -13.24 -22.06
N ALA A 48 -15.28 -13.06 -21.06
CA ALA A 48 -13.85 -13.33 -21.17
C ALA A 48 -13.48 -14.81 -21.00
N SER A 49 -14.39 -15.64 -20.47
CA SER A 49 -14.12 -17.04 -20.19
C SER A 49 -14.44 -17.96 -21.36
N ALA A 50 -13.57 -18.94 -21.59
CA ALA A 50 -13.84 -20.10 -22.44
C ALA A 50 -14.66 -21.18 -21.71
N GLU A 51 -14.62 -21.18 -20.38
CA GLU A 51 -15.31 -22.15 -19.51
C GLU A 51 -16.79 -21.81 -19.30
N ARG A 52 -17.59 -22.78 -18.83
CA ARG A 52 -19.01 -22.60 -18.47
C ARG A 52 -19.12 -21.99 -17.08
N VAL A 53 -19.00 -20.67 -17.04
CA VAL A 53 -19.08 -19.90 -15.80
C VAL A 53 -20.52 -19.63 -15.40
N TRP A 54 -20.97 -20.29 -14.34
CA TRP A 54 -22.20 -19.98 -13.61
C TRP A 54 -21.92 -18.90 -12.56
N VAL A 55 -22.91 -18.08 -12.25
CA VAL A 55 -22.77 -17.04 -11.21
C VAL A 55 -23.96 -17.06 -10.27
N ALA A 56 -23.69 -16.94 -8.98
CA ALA A 56 -24.67 -16.63 -7.94
C ALA A 56 -24.31 -15.31 -7.26
N LEU A 57 -25.20 -14.33 -7.34
CA LEU A 57 -25.06 -13.03 -6.72
C LEU A 57 -25.81 -13.03 -5.38
N THR A 58 -25.09 -13.06 -4.27
CA THR A 58 -25.73 -13.10 -2.95
C THR A 58 -26.22 -11.71 -2.53
N GLY A 59 -27.35 -11.66 -1.83
CA GLY A 59 -27.98 -10.40 -1.41
C GLY A 59 -28.85 -10.56 -0.17
N ASN A 60 -29.53 -9.49 0.20
CA ASN A 60 -30.43 -9.48 1.36
C ASN A 60 -29.75 -9.83 2.71
N TYR A 61 -28.48 -9.47 2.86
CA TYR A 61 -27.78 -9.57 4.15
C TYR A 61 -28.40 -8.63 5.19
N THR A 62 -28.31 -9.00 6.46
CA THR A 62 -28.70 -8.13 7.57
C THR A 62 -27.94 -6.79 7.48
N ALA A 63 -28.66 -5.67 7.62
CA ALA A 63 -28.12 -4.32 7.43
C ALA A 63 -27.44 -4.08 6.06
N SER A 64 -27.85 -4.82 5.02
CA SER A 64 -27.27 -4.76 3.67
C SER A 64 -25.74 -4.94 3.64
N THR A 65 -25.21 -5.70 4.60
CA THR A 65 -23.76 -5.83 4.80
C THR A 65 -23.42 -7.30 5.09
N PRO A 66 -22.51 -7.94 4.34
CA PRO A 66 -22.06 -9.27 4.68
C PRO A 66 -21.47 -9.30 6.08
N ASN A 67 -21.62 -10.42 6.79
CA ASN A 67 -21.15 -10.56 8.15
C ASN A 67 -20.85 -12.03 8.48
N PRO A 68 -19.99 -12.31 9.47
CA PRO A 68 -19.54 -13.67 9.77
C PRO A 68 -20.67 -14.68 10.05
N LEU A 69 -21.80 -14.23 10.62
CA LEU A 69 -22.92 -15.10 10.98
C LEU A 69 -23.68 -15.60 9.73
N GLU A 70 -23.76 -14.77 8.68
CA GLU A 70 -24.53 -15.07 7.47
C GLU A 70 -23.68 -15.66 6.33
N ILE A 71 -22.34 -15.49 6.32
CA ILE A 71 -21.48 -15.96 5.20
C ILE A 71 -21.66 -17.46 4.91
N LYS A 72 -21.67 -18.31 5.93
CA LYS A 72 -21.83 -19.77 5.72
C LYS A 72 -23.16 -20.10 5.04
N GLY A 73 -24.26 -19.53 5.55
CA GLY A 73 -25.60 -19.73 4.97
C GLY A 73 -25.70 -19.17 3.56
N ALA A 74 -25.12 -17.99 3.32
CA ALA A 74 -25.06 -17.35 2.01
C ALA A 74 -24.38 -18.23 0.95
N VAL A 75 -23.19 -18.76 1.27
CA VAL A 75 -22.41 -19.57 0.33
C VAL A 75 -23.10 -20.91 0.06
N LEU A 76 -23.59 -21.59 1.10
CA LEU A 76 -24.30 -22.86 0.93
C LEU A 76 -25.61 -22.69 0.15
N GLY A 77 -26.39 -21.65 0.46
CA GLY A 77 -27.62 -21.34 -0.29
C GLY A 77 -27.34 -20.98 -1.75
N ALA A 78 -26.25 -20.27 -2.04
CA ALA A 78 -25.81 -20.00 -3.41
C ALA A 78 -25.42 -21.29 -4.16
N ILE A 79 -24.72 -22.21 -3.50
CA ILE A 79 -24.40 -23.54 -4.06
C ILE A 79 -25.69 -24.30 -4.42
N ASP A 80 -26.67 -24.30 -3.53
CA ASP A 80 -27.94 -24.99 -3.76
C ASP A 80 -28.74 -24.34 -4.90
N ALA A 81 -28.75 -23.01 -4.98
CA ALA A 81 -29.36 -22.28 -6.09
C ALA A 81 -28.69 -22.59 -7.44
N LEU A 82 -27.36 -22.66 -7.48
CA LEU A 82 -26.59 -23.05 -8.68
C LEU A 82 -26.94 -24.47 -9.13
N LYS A 83 -27.02 -25.42 -8.19
CA LYS A 83 -27.42 -26.81 -8.48
C LYS A 83 -28.85 -26.89 -8.99
N ALA A 84 -29.78 -26.16 -8.36
CA ALA A 84 -31.18 -26.09 -8.78
C ALA A 84 -31.33 -25.51 -10.19
N ALA A 85 -30.45 -24.58 -10.58
CA ALA A 85 -30.38 -24.02 -11.92
C ALA A 85 -29.70 -24.94 -12.96
N GLY A 86 -29.16 -26.08 -12.54
CA GLY A 86 -28.61 -27.12 -13.43
C GLY A 86 -27.09 -27.25 -13.46
N MET A 87 -26.35 -26.51 -12.62
CA MET A 87 -24.91 -26.71 -12.48
C MET A 87 -24.62 -28.06 -11.81
N LYS A 88 -23.74 -28.88 -12.41
CA LYS A 88 -23.40 -30.24 -11.95
C LYS A 88 -22.03 -30.32 -11.28
N SER A 89 -21.12 -29.41 -11.63
CA SER A 89 -19.77 -29.37 -11.06
C SER A 89 -19.74 -28.95 -9.59
N THR A 90 -18.64 -29.28 -8.92
CA THR A 90 -18.32 -28.84 -7.54
C THR A 90 -17.23 -27.76 -7.50
N ASN A 91 -16.84 -27.21 -8.66
CA ASN A 91 -15.83 -26.16 -8.75
C ASN A 91 -16.44 -24.79 -8.39
N TYR A 92 -16.64 -24.57 -7.09
CA TYR A 92 -17.13 -23.30 -6.56
C TYR A 92 -15.97 -22.36 -6.21
N VAL A 93 -16.10 -21.10 -6.62
CA VAL A 93 -15.14 -20.03 -6.35
C VAL A 93 -15.88 -18.92 -5.64
N GLY A 94 -15.38 -18.52 -4.48
CA GLY A 94 -15.91 -17.35 -3.80
C GLY A 94 -15.32 -16.09 -4.41
N VAL A 95 -16.15 -15.15 -4.83
CA VAL A 95 -15.74 -13.83 -5.34
C VAL A 95 -16.24 -12.81 -4.34
N ALA A 96 -15.38 -11.93 -3.83
CA ALA A 96 -15.82 -10.96 -2.84
C ALA A 96 -15.20 -9.60 -2.99
N HIS A 97 -16.03 -8.57 -2.80
CA HIS A 97 -15.63 -7.18 -2.91
C HIS A 97 -15.50 -6.53 -1.54
N SER A 98 -14.43 -5.77 -1.31
CA SER A 98 -14.27 -4.89 -0.15
C SER A 98 -14.48 -5.67 1.17
N LEU A 99 -15.40 -5.21 2.05
CA LEU A 99 -15.75 -5.88 3.29
C LEU A 99 -16.24 -7.34 3.10
N GLY A 100 -16.85 -7.67 1.96
CA GLY A 100 -17.18 -9.06 1.63
C GLY A 100 -15.94 -9.95 1.60
N GLY A 101 -14.81 -9.43 1.12
CA GLY A 101 -13.53 -10.15 1.08
C GLY A 101 -12.96 -10.41 2.47
N VAL A 102 -13.12 -9.45 3.39
CA VAL A 102 -12.72 -9.58 4.80
C VAL A 102 -13.42 -10.76 5.48
N PHE A 103 -14.70 -10.99 5.17
CA PHE A 103 -15.46 -12.07 5.79
C PHE A 103 -15.42 -13.38 5.00
N LEU A 104 -15.35 -13.32 3.67
CA LEU A 104 -15.29 -14.52 2.84
C LEU A 104 -13.95 -15.25 3.00
N ALA A 105 -12.82 -14.53 3.03
CA ALA A 105 -11.50 -15.18 3.01
C ALA A 105 -11.28 -16.12 4.21
N PRO A 106 -11.50 -15.71 5.48
CA PRO A 106 -11.36 -16.64 6.61
C PRO A 106 -12.33 -17.82 6.54
N TYR A 107 -13.58 -17.60 6.10
CA TYR A 107 -14.54 -18.69 5.91
C TYR A 107 -14.07 -19.69 4.84
N ALA A 108 -13.45 -19.19 3.77
CA ALA A 108 -13.13 -20.00 2.60
C ALA A 108 -12.05 -21.07 2.88
N GLU A 109 -11.21 -20.87 3.91
CA GLU A 109 -10.14 -21.80 4.33
C GLU A 109 -10.67 -23.23 4.51
N ASP A 110 -11.77 -23.38 5.24
CA ASP A 110 -12.40 -24.66 5.60
C ASP A 110 -13.77 -24.87 4.94
N SER A 111 -14.02 -24.21 3.81
CA SER A 111 -15.28 -24.28 3.08
C SER A 111 -15.25 -25.26 1.89
N PRO A 112 -16.41 -25.54 1.27
CA PRO A 112 -16.48 -26.24 -0.02
C PRO A 112 -15.87 -25.46 -1.21
N LEU A 113 -15.48 -24.20 -1.03
CA LEU A 113 -14.88 -23.39 -2.09
C LEU A 113 -13.49 -23.93 -2.45
N LYS A 114 -13.18 -23.93 -3.75
CA LYS A 114 -11.90 -24.40 -4.29
C LYS A 114 -10.93 -23.27 -4.59
N ALA A 115 -11.39 -22.04 -4.72
CA ALA A 115 -10.57 -20.84 -4.91
C ALA A 115 -11.31 -19.58 -4.43
N VAL A 116 -10.57 -18.47 -4.28
CA VAL A 116 -11.11 -17.16 -3.91
C VAL A 116 -10.65 -16.08 -4.89
N VAL A 117 -11.52 -15.14 -5.21
CA VAL A 117 -11.20 -13.90 -5.93
C VAL A 117 -11.57 -12.72 -5.03
N LEU A 118 -10.59 -11.90 -4.69
CA LEU A 118 -10.73 -10.70 -3.87
C LEU A 118 -10.69 -9.49 -4.79
N LEU A 119 -11.80 -8.75 -4.84
CA LEU A 119 -11.97 -7.52 -5.61
C LEU A 119 -11.87 -6.35 -4.64
N GLY A 120 -10.94 -5.42 -4.83
CA GLY A 120 -10.75 -4.29 -3.90
C GLY A 120 -10.58 -4.74 -2.43
N ALA A 121 -10.02 -5.93 -2.23
CA ALA A 121 -9.87 -6.61 -0.94
C ALA A 121 -8.58 -7.46 -0.98
N TYR A 122 -8.17 -7.97 0.18
CA TYR A 122 -6.90 -8.68 0.36
C TYR A 122 -7.02 -9.68 1.52
N LEU A 123 -6.05 -10.60 1.61
CA LEU A 123 -5.90 -11.42 2.80
C LEU A 123 -5.36 -10.56 3.95
N ASN A 124 -5.96 -10.68 5.13
CA ASN A 124 -5.50 -9.99 6.33
C ASN A 124 -4.02 -10.34 6.60
N ARG A 125 -3.23 -9.39 7.10
CA ARG A 125 -1.82 -9.56 7.51
C ARG A 125 -1.53 -10.80 8.36
N SER A 126 -2.52 -11.32 9.11
CA SER A 126 -2.37 -12.57 9.86
C SER A 126 -2.18 -13.81 8.98
N THR A 127 -2.59 -13.72 7.71
CA THR A 127 -2.66 -14.82 6.75
C THR A 127 -1.76 -14.53 5.56
N LYS A 128 -0.64 -15.25 5.46
CA LYS A 128 0.31 -15.07 4.35
C LYS A 128 -0.22 -15.73 3.07
N LEU A 129 0.09 -15.12 1.92
CA LEU A 129 -0.31 -15.66 0.60
C LEU A 129 0.16 -17.12 0.40
N ALA A 130 1.40 -17.44 0.79
CA ALA A 130 1.96 -18.78 0.66
C ALA A 130 1.26 -19.84 1.53
N ASP A 131 0.72 -19.41 2.67
CA ASP A 131 0.17 -20.31 3.69
C ASP A 131 -1.34 -20.52 3.52
N TYR A 132 -2.02 -19.62 2.81
CA TYR A 132 -3.45 -19.71 2.57
C TYR A 132 -3.80 -20.99 1.79
N PRO A 133 -4.74 -21.84 2.25
CA PRO A 133 -4.87 -23.22 1.76
C PRO A 133 -5.44 -23.35 0.33
N LYS A 134 -6.06 -22.29 -0.20
CA LYS A 134 -6.68 -22.29 -1.54
C LYS A 134 -5.96 -21.32 -2.49
N PRO A 135 -6.04 -21.52 -3.82
CA PRO A 135 -5.71 -20.48 -4.78
C PRO A 135 -6.50 -19.19 -4.51
N VAL A 136 -5.84 -18.04 -4.62
CA VAL A 136 -6.45 -16.73 -4.37
C VAL A 136 -6.00 -15.68 -5.39
N LEU A 137 -6.93 -15.06 -6.10
CA LEU A 137 -6.62 -13.88 -6.91
C LEU A 137 -6.92 -12.63 -6.09
N THR A 138 -5.91 -11.78 -5.91
CA THR A 138 -6.08 -10.43 -5.35
C THR A 138 -6.09 -9.42 -6.47
N LEU A 139 -7.20 -8.71 -6.64
CA LEU A 139 -7.39 -7.71 -7.69
C LEU A 139 -7.72 -6.34 -7.08
N SER A 140 -6.91 -5.34 -7.42
CA SER A 140 -7.03 -3.97 -6.91
C SER A 140 -7.10 -2.95 -8.04
N GLY A 141 -7.72 -1.79 -7.79
CA GLY A 141 -7.61 -0.63 -8.68
C GLY A 141 -6.36 0.19 -8.37
N GLU A 142 -5.72 0.78 -9.38
CA GLU A 142 -4.64 1.77 -9.17
C GLU A 142 -5.12 2.95 -8.33
N LEU A 143 -6.39 3.31 -8.50
CA LEU A 143 -7.06 4.47 -7.91
C LEU A 143 -8.10 4.04 -6.88
N ASP A 144 -7.92 2.85 -6.32
CA ASP A 144 -8.74 2.40 -5.22
C ASP A 144 -8.42 3.23 -3.98
N GLY A 145 -9.33 4.15 -3.66
CA GLY A 145 -9.15 5.06 -2.53
C GLY A 145 -9.52 4.43 -1.19
N GLN A 146 -10.17 3.27 -1.16
CA GLN A 146 -10.49 2.56 0.08
C GLN A 146 -9.43 1.50 0.39
N THR A 147 -9.19 0.60 -0.56
CA THR A 147 -8.12 -0.39 -0.56
C THR A 147 -6.90 0.20 -1.25
N ARG A 148 -6.23 1.09 -0.51
CA ARG A 148 -5.12 1.93 -0.97
C ARG A 148 -4.05 1.09 -1.67
N ILE A 149 -3.53 1.60 -2.78
CA ILE A 149 -2.51 0.90 -3.59
C ILE A 149 -1.28 0.46 -2.78
N THR A 150 -0.90 1.22 -1.75
CA THR A 150 0.22 0.86 -0.87
C THR A 150 -0.05 -0.35 0.01
N ARG A 151 -1.30 -0.57 0.45
CA ARG A 151 -1.65 -1.80 1.18
C ARG A 151 -1.52 -3.03 0.27
N ILE A 152 -1.92 -2.93 -1.00
CA ILE A 152 -1.78 -4.03 -1.95
C ILE A 152 -0.33 -4.23 -2.40
N ALA A 153 0.49 -3.17 -2.41
CA ALA A 153 1.92 -3.30 -2.66
C ALA A 153 2.60 -4.27 -1.66
N VAL A 154 2.12 -4.35 -0.41
CA VAL A 154 2.59 -5.31 0.59
C VAL A 154 2.32 -6.75 0.15
N ASP A 155 1.13 -7.04 -0.37
CA ASP A 155 0.79 -8.37 -0.89
C ASP A 155 1.61 -8.71 -2.14
N TYR A 156 1.85 -7.72 -3.01
CA TYR A 156 2.72 -7.87 -4.17
C TYR A 156 4.17 -8.19 -3.76
N GLU A 157 4.70 -7.51 -2.74
CA GLU A 157 6.03 -7.79 -2.18
C GLU A 157 6.11 -9.21 -1.60
N GLN A 158 5.08 -9.65 -0.86
CA GLN A 158 5.01 -11.04 -0.41
C GLN A 158 5.02 -12.02 -1.57
N LEU A 159 4.23 -11.75 -2.62
CA LEU A 159 4.21 -12.60 -3.81
C LEU A 159 5.57 -12.66 -4.50
N MET A 160 6.30 -11.54 -4.62
CA MET A 160 7.66 -11.52 -5.17
C MET A 160 8.59 -12.45 -4.38
N GLN A 161 8.61 -12.35 -3.05
CA GLN A 161 9.46 -13.18 -2.18
C GLN A 161 9.14 -14.68 -2.29
N VAL A 162 7.85 -15.01 -2.45
CA VAL A 162 7.41 -16.40 -2.64
C VAL A 162 7.75 -16.88 -4.05
N ALA A 163 7.57 -16.04 -5.08
CA ALA A 163 7.86 -16.34 -6.47
C ALA A 163 9.36 -16.55 -6.74
N GLU A 164 10.24 -15.87 -6.00
CA GLU A 164 11.69 -16.12 -6.03
C GLU A 164 12.03 -17.57 -5.63
N LYS A 165 11.26 -18.17 -4.73
CA LYS A 165 11.45 -19.55 -4.27
C LYS A 165 10.68 -20.55 -5.12
N ASN A 166 9.50 -20.18 -5.61
CA ASN A 166 8.66 -21.00 -6.46
C ASN A 166 7.88 -20.11 -7.44
N SER A 167 8.35 -20.05 -8.69
CA SER A 167 7.78 -19.22 -9.74
C SER A 167 6.31 -19.52 -10.06
N THR A 168 5.83 -20.74 -9.79
CA THR A 168 4.43 -21.13 -10.00
C THR A 168 3.46 -20.44 -9.03
N SER A 169 3.97 -19.84 -7.96
CA SER A 169 3.16 -19.11 -6.97
C SER A 169 2.45 -17.90 -7.57
N ILE A 170 3.00 -17.30 -8.63
CA ILE A 170 2.35 -16.21 -9.40
C ILE A 170 0.99 -16.66 -9.95
N PHE A 171 0.83 -17.94 -10.26
CA PHE A 171 -0.43 -18.47 -10.80
C PHE A 171 -1.41 -18.89 -9.72
N ARG A 172 -0.90 -19.28 -8.55
CA ARG A 172 -1.70 -19.72 -7.42
C ARG A 172 -2.26 -18.55 -6.62
N THR A 173 -1.44 -17.54 -6.37
CA THR A 173 -1.81 -16.37 -5.57
C THR A 173 -1.53 -15.04 -6.28
N PRO A 174 -2.01 -14.84 -7.53
CA PRO A 174 -1.73 -13.63 -8.29
C PRO A 174 -2.22 -12.38 -7.56
N VAL A 175 -1.37 -11.35 -7.52
CA VAL A 175 -1.69 -10.00 -7.06
C VAL A 175 -1.62 -9.05 -8.25
N ILE A 176 -2.77 -8.55 -8.68
CA ILE A 176 -2.92 -7.76 -9.91
C ILE A 176 -3.51 -6.39 -9.59
N ASN A 177 -3.01 -5.36 -10.26
CA ASN A 177 -3.50 -3.98 -10.18
C ASN A 177 -3.99 -3.47 -11.53
N ILE A 178 -5.28 -3.10 -11.59
CA ILE A 178 -5.93 -2.55 -12.78
C ILE A 178 -5.55 -1.08 -12.90
N LYS A 179 -4.75 -0.75 -13.92
CA LYS A 179 -4.37 0.64 -14.23
C LYS A 179 -5.63 1.49 -14.43
N GLY A 180 -5.70 2.63 -13.76
CA GLY A 180 -6.78 3.60 -13.89
C GLY A 180 -8.12 3.24 -13.24
N SER A 181 -8.29 2.04 -12.68
CA SER A 181 -9.55 1.64 -12.02
C SER A 181 -9.60 2.15 -10.58
N CYS A 182 -10.80 2.46 -10.07
CA CYS A 182 -11.04 2.76 -8.64
C CYS A 182 -11.82 1.64 -7.92
N HIS A 183 -12.10 1.81 -6.62
CA HIS A 183 -12.80 0.82 -5.79
C HIS A 183 -14.22 0.54 -6.27
N ALA A 184 -14.95 1.59 -6.63
CA ALA A 184 -16.34 1.53 -7.05
C ALA A 184 -16.54 0.61 -8.26
N GLN A 185 -15.56 0.56 -9.17
CA GLN A 185 -15.67 -0.11 -10.48
C GLN A 185 -15.63 -1.64 -10.42
N PHE A 186 -15.48 -2.24 -9.24
CA PHE A 186 -15.74 -3.67 -9.06
C PHE A 186 -17.25 -4.00 -9.08
N ALA A 187 -18.10 -3.01 -8.87
CA ALA A 187 -19.55 -3.08 -8.92
C ALA A 187 -20.12 -1.98 -9.84
N SER A 188 -21.42 -2.04 -10.09
CA SER A 188 -22.14 -1.05 -10.89
C SER A 188 -23.20 -0.30 -10.09
N GLY A 189 -23.60 0.86 -10.59
CA GLY A 189 -24.71 1.65 -10.02
C GLY A 189 -24.27 2.60 -8.91
N PRO A 190 -25.23 3.14 -8.14
CA PRO A 190 -24.91 4.12 -7.11
C PRO A 190 -24.09 3.52 -5.97
N MET A 191 -22.96 4.17 -5.66
CA MET A 191 -22.10 3.73 -4.55
C MET A 191 -22.55 4.29 -3.19
N PRO A 192 -22.32 3.54 -2.10
CA PRO A 192 -22.52 4.01 -0.72
C PRO A 192 -21.75 5.30 -0.40
N PRO A 193 -22.21 6.11 0.58
CA PRO A 193 -21.55 7.37 0.96
C PRO A 193 -20.07 7.21 1.31
N GLU A 194 -19.69 6.16 2.04
CA GLU A 194 -18.29 5.91 2.42
C GLU A 194 -17.39 5.66 1.20
N VAL A 195 -17.89 4.92 0.20
CA VAL A 195 -17.17 4.71 -1.06
C VAL A 195 -17.03 6.03 -1.80
N LYS A 196 -18.12 6.80 -1.94
CA LYS A 196 -18.08 8.12 -2.61
C LYS A 196 -17.12 9.11 -1.95
N LYS A 197 -16.96 9.01 -0.62
CA LYS A 197 -16.12 9.91 0.16
C LYS A 197 -14.63 9.58 0.05
N TYR A 198 -14.28 8.29 0.06
CA TYR A 198 -12.89 7.86 0.17
C TYR A 198 -12.27 7.32 -1.12
N ASP A 199 -13.10 6.88 -2.07
CA ASP A 199 -12.62 6.39 -3.37
C ASP A 199 -12.13 7.54 -4.25
N LEU A 200 -11.28 7.23 -5.22
CA LEU A 200 -10.73 8.23 -6.14
C LEU A 200 -11.48 8.22 -7.46
N THR A 201 -11.44 9.35 -8.17
CA THR A 201 -11.97 9.44 -9.54
C THR A 201 -11.20 8.49 -10.47
N PRO A 202 -11.88 7.54 -11.15
CA PRO A 202 -11.23 6.61 -12.06
C PRO A 202 -10.70 7.32 -13.32
N ALA A 203 -9.68 6.73 -13.94
CA ALA A 203 -9.14 7.17 -15.22
C ALA A 203 -9.65 6.35 -16.41
N ILE A 204 -10.39 5.27 -16.15
CA ILE A 204 -11.03 4.42 -17.17
C ILE A 204 -12.53 4.32 -16.91
N SER A 205 -13.29 3.96 -17.94
CA SER A 205 -14.73 3.73 -17.82
C SER A 205 -15.05 2.43 -17.06
N ASP A 206 -16.26 2.32 -16.52
CA ASP A 206 -16.75 1.09 -15.89
C ASP A 206 -16.71 -0.10 -16.86
N LEU A 207 -16.99 0.13 -18.14
CA LEU A 207 -16.93 -0.92 -19.16
C LEU A 207 -15.52 -1.49 -19.32
N GLU A 208 -14.52 -0.61 -19.38
CA GLU A 208 -13.11 -1.02 -19.46
C GLU A 208 -12.67 -1.73 -18.18
N ALA A 209 -13.03 -1.20 -17.00
CA ALA A 209 -12.72 -1.82 -15.72
C ALA A 209 -13.30 -3.24 -15.62
N HIS A 210 -14.60 -3.41 -15.92
CA HIS A 210 -15.24 -4.73 -15.95
C HIS A 210 -14.58 -5.66 -16.98
N ALA A 211 -14.18 -5.18 -18.15
CA ALA A 211 -13.49 -5.98 -19.14
C ALA A 211 -12.10 -6.45 -18.65
N PHE A 212 -11.34 -5.60 -17.95
CA PHE A 212 -10.09 -5.99 -17.29
C PHE A 212 -10.34 -7.04 -16.20
N ILE A 213 -11.33 -6.82 -15.31
CA ILE A 213 -11.72 -7.78 -14.27
C ILE A 213 -12.05 -9.14 -14.91
N GLY A 214 -12.86 -9.12 -15.97
CA GLY A 214 -13.26 -10.31 -16.71
C GLY A 214 -12.07 -11.12 -17.21
N ARG A 215 -11.12 -10.47 -17.89
CA ARG A 215 -9.89 -11.11 -18.38
C ARG A 215 -9.04 -11.70 -17.24
N TYR A 216 -8.79 -10.93 -16.19
CA TYR A 216 -7.91 -11.36 -15.10
C TYR A 216 -8.50 -12.54 -14.32
N VAL A 217 -9.80 -12.48 -14.03
CA VAL A 217 -10.50 -13.60 -13.39
C VAL A 217 -10.53 -14.80 -14.33
N SER A 218 -10.81 -14.62 -15.62
CA SER A 218 -10.80 -15.70 -16.61
C SER A 218 -9.47 -16.45 -16.65
N SER A 219 -8.34 -15.74 -16.74
CA SER A 219 -7.01 -16.37 -16.72
C SER A 219 -6.78 -17.13 -15.40
N PHE A 220 -7.16 -16.56 -14.26
CA PHE A 220 -7.06 -17.25 -12.97
C PHE A 220 -7.91 -18.54 -12.90
N LEU A 221 -9.14 -18.50 -13.40
CA LEU A 221 -10.02 -19.67 -13.48
C LEU A 221 -9.43 -20.74 -14.40
N ALA A 222 -8.90 -20.35 -15.56
CA ALA A 222 -8.31 -21.27 -16.53
C ALA A 222 -7.09 -21.99 -15.95
N VAL A 223 -6.15 -21.29 -15.30
CA VAL A 223 -5.00 -21.95 -14.65
C VAL A 223 -5.45 -22.90 -13.53
N THR A 224 -6.47 -22.50 -12.77
CA THR A 224 -6.93 -23.27 -11.61
C THR A 224 -7.72 -24.52 -11.99
N PHE A 225 -8.60 -24.43 -12.99
CA PHE A 225 -9.62 -25.46 -13.25
C PHE A 225 -9.58 -26.07 -14.64
N SER A 226 -9.03 -25.39 -15.65
CA SER A 226 -9.14 -25.88 -17.03
C SER A 226 -8.47 -27.24 -17.18
N LYS A 227 -9.10 -28.14 -17.93
CA LYS A 227 -8.48 -29.44 -18.28
C LYS A 227 -7.73 -29.39 -19.60
N VAL A 228 -7.80 -28.28 -20.32
CA VAL A 228 -7.14 -28.07 -21.62
C VAL A 228 -5.75 -27.49 -21.37
N PRO A 229 -4.65 -28.23 -21.65
CA PRO A 229 -3.28 -27.76 -21.38
C PRO A 229 -2.96 -26.42 -22.04
N GLU A 230 -3.38 -26.21 -23.29
CA GLU A 230 -3.11 -25.01 -24.07
C GLU A 230 -3.75 -23.77 -23.43
N MET A 231 -4.98 -23.90 -22.91
CA MET A 231 -5.67 -22.83 -22.20
C MET A 231 -4.99 -22.51 -20.87
N LYS A 232 -4.47 -23.52 -20.17
CA LYS A 232 -3.68 -23.32 -18.95
C LYS A 232 -2.39 -22.56 -19.24
N GLU A 233 -1.66 -22.95 -20.27
CA GLU A 233 -0.42 -22.28 -20.65
C GLU A 233 -0.64 -20.83 -21.10
N GLU A 234 -1.69 -20.57 -21.87
CA GLU A 234 -2.09 -19.21 -22.25
C GLU A 234 -2.42 -18.36 -21.02
N ALA A 235 -3.24 -18.89 -20.12
CA ALA A 235 -3.60 -18.19 -18.91
C ALA A 235 -2.40 -17.96 -17.97
N GLN A 236 -1.42 -18.87 -17.93
CA GLN A 236 -0.15 -18.64 -17.23
C GLN A 236 0.66 -17.51 -17.86
N ARG A 237 0.76 -17.45 -19.20
CA ARG A 237 1.43 -16.35 -19.90
C ARG A 237 0.78 -15.00 -19.57
N ASP A 238 -0.55 -14.96 -19.60
CA ASP A 238 -1.36 -13.80 -19.24
C ASP A 238 -1.12 -13.35 -17.80
N LEU A 239 -1.25 -14.24 -16.82
CA LEU A 239 -1.01 -13.90 -15.41
C LEU A 239 0.41 -13.41 -15.16
N ASN A 240 1.40 -13.99 -15.84
CA ASN A 240 2.79 -13.53 -15.75
C ASN A 240 2.96 -12.13 -16.35
N PHE A 241 2.29 -11.84 -17.46
CA PHE A 241 2.24 -10.49 -18.03
C PHE A 241 1.57 -9.50 -17.07
N TYR A 242 0.40 -9.83 -16.51
CA TYR A 242 -0.32 -8.97 -15.57
C TYR A 242 0.46 -8.71 -14.27
N PHE A 243 1.18 -9.71 -13.76
CA PHE A 243 2.08 -9.57 -12.62
C PHE A 243 3.20 -8.55 -12.91
N LYS A 244 3.85 -8.65 -14.07
CA LYS A 244 4.89 -7.69 -14.49
C LYS A 244 4.34 -6.30 -14.73
N GLU A 245 3.18 -6.19 -15.38
CA GLU A 245 2.50 -4.92 -15.60
C GLU A 245 2.12 -4.24 -14.29
N SER A 246 1.65 -5.01 -13.30
CA SER A 246 1.36 -4.50 -11.94
C SER A 246 2.63 -4.01 -11.24
N GLY A 247 3.76 -4.69 -11.46
CA GLY A 247 5.07 -4.27 -10.97
C GLY A 247 5.48 -2.86 -11.38
N LYS A 248 5.07 -2.38 -12.57
CA LYS A 248 5.35 -1.00 -13.00
C LYS A 248 4.74 0.06 -12.08
N ARG A 249 3.68 -0.29 -11.33
CA ARG A 249 3.01 0.58 -10.36
C ARG A 249 3.44 0.31 -8.92
N PHE A 250 3.69 -0.96 -8.57
CA PHE A 250 4.08 -1.35 -7.20
C PHE A 250 5.57 -1.16 -6.90
N LEU A 251 6.46 -1.47 -7.83
CA LEU A 251 7.92 -1.41 -7.57
C LEU A 251 8.41 -0.02 -7.17
N PRO A 252 7.90 1.10 -7.76
CA PRO A 252 8.30 2.41 -7.27
C PRO A 252 7.83 2.70 -5.83
N LEU A 253 6.63 2.23 -5.46
CA LEU A 253 6.13 2.30 -4.08
C LEU A 253 7.03 1.52 -3.12
N LEU A 254 7.38 0.28 -3.48
CA LEU A 254 8.24 -0.58 -2.66
C LEU A 254 9.67 -0.07 -2.55
N GLY A 255 10.21 0.50 -3.63
CA GLY A 255 11.53 1.12 -3.63
C GLY A 255 11.62 2.29 -2.65
N VAL A 256 10.58 3.14 -2.58
CA VAL A 256 10.52 4.25 -1.63
C VAL A 256 10.23 3.74 -0.21
N LYS A 257 9.34 2.75 -0.04
CA LYS A 257 9.08 2.10 1.26
C LYS A 257 10.36 1.53 1.88
N ALA A 258 11.23 0.93 1.08
CA ALA A 258 12.50 0.36 1.52
C ALA A 258 13.48 1.41 2.09
N LEU A 259 13.23 2.71 1.87
CA LEU A 259 14.01 3.78 2.51
C LEU A 259 13.67 3.94 3.99
N ASP A 260 12.47 3.56 4.43
CA ASP A 260 12.06 3.71 5.82
C ASP A 260 12.83 2.72 6.71
N VAL A 261 12.81 1.43 6.31
CA VAL A 261 13.39 0.32 7.07
C VAL A 261 13.98 -0.73 6.11
N LYS A 262 15.25 -1.11 6.34
CA LYS A 262 15.90 -2.27 5.72
C LYS A 262 16.64 -3.06 6.80
N GLY A 263 16.06 -4.15 7.29
CA GLY A 263 16.59 -4.85 8.45
C GLY A 263 16.58 -3.96 9.69
N THR A 264 17.76 -3.70 10.26
CA THR A 264 17.93 -2.88 11.48
C THR A 264 18.36 -1.43 11.18
N VAL A 265 18.35 -1.01 9.92
CA VAL A 265 18.78 0.34 9.50
C VAL A 265 17.66 1.07 8.76
N SER A 266 17.69 2.40 8.83
CA SER A 266 16.87 3.29 8.02
C SER A 266 17.74 3.96 6.95
N PRO A 267 17.65 3.54 5.68
CA PRO A 267 18.35 4.22 4.58
C PRO A 267 17.99 5.70 4.48
N TRP A 268 16.76 6.08 4.83
CA TRP A 268 16.34 7.48 4.86
C TRP A 268 17.13 8.31 5.89
N ALA A 269 17.38 7.77 7.08
CA ALA A 269 18.25 8.42 8.07
C ALA A 269 19.69 8.62 7.56
N GLN A 270 20.22 7.65 6.79
CA GLN A 270 21.54 7.78 6.18
C GLN A 270 21.55 8.88 5.11
N ILE A 271 20.49 8.96 4.28
CA ILE A 271 20.32 10.04 3.30
C ILE A 271 20.25 11.40 4.00
N CYS A 272 19.51 11.51 5.10
CA CYS A 272 19.44 12.75 5.87
C CYS A 272 20.82 13.21 6.37
N GLN A 273 21.61 12.29 6.92
CA GLN A 273 22.98 12.59 7.37
C GLN A 273 23.90 12.94 6.20
N ALA A 274 23.74 12.30 5.04
CA ALA A 274 24.50 12.60 3.83
C ALA A 274 24.22 14.01 3.32
N GLN A 275 22.95 14.43 3.35
CA GLN A 275 22.55 15.80 3.02
C GLN A 275 23.19 16.82 3.96
N LEU A 276 23.17 16.55 5.27
CA LEU A 276 23.86 17.40 6.26
C LEU A 276 25.38 17.44 6.06
N ALA A 277 25.99 16.33 5.67
CA ALA A 277 27.43 16.27 5.38
C ALA A 277 27.80 17.14 4.16
N GLY A 278 26.88 17.30 3.20
CA GLY A 278 27.10 18.08 1.99
C GLY A 278 28.37 17.63 1.26
N LYS A 279 29.24 18.58 0.91
CA LYS A 279 30.53 18.28 0.24
C LYS A 279 31.46 17.30 0.98
N PHE A 280 31.26 17.10 2.29
CA PHE A 280 32.07 16.15 3.05
C PHE A 280 31.61 14.70 2.89
N VAL A 281 30.45 14.44 2.27
CA VAL A 281 29.87 13.09 2.17
C VAL A 281 30.83 12.07 1.55
N ALA A 282 31.62 12.49 0.54
CA ALA A 282 32.60 11.64 -0.14
C ALA A 282 33.75 11.16 0.76
N ARG A 283 33.94 11.82 1.91
CA ARG A 283 34.95 11.49 2.93
C ARG A 283 34.29 10.92 4.19
N THR A 284 33.02 10.55 4.13
CA THR A 284 32.30 9.98 5.28
C THR A 284 31.72 8.61 4.97
N THR A 285 31.80 7.72 5.95
CA THR A 285 31.00 6.48 5.98
C THR A 285 29.86 6.70 6.97
N ILE A 286 28.62 6.56 6.52
CA ILE A 286 27.42 6.83 7.34
C ILE A 286 26.76 5.50 7.72
N ASN A 287 26.81 5.18 9.00
CA ASN A 287 26.09 4.07 9.59
C ASN A 287 24.79 4.56 10.23
N ASN A 288 23.79 3.69 10.28
CA ASN A 288 22.56 3.93 11.00
C ASN A 288 22.15 2.68 11.78
N LYS A 289 21.47 2.88 12.91
CA LYS A 289 20.76 1.83 13.65
C LYS A 289 19.39 2.33 14.06
N ILE A 290 18.35 1.56 13.73
CA ILE A 290 17.00 1.76 14.25
C ILE A 290 16.97 1.28 15.71
N LEU A 291 16.47 2.13 16.59
CA LEU A 291 16.30 1.87 18.03
C LEU A 291 14.84 2.13 18.43
N GLN A 292 14.46 1.68 19.62
CA GLN A 292 13.10 1.84 20.14
C GLN A 292 13.09 2.33 21.59
N GLY A 293 12.04 3.07 21.95
CA GLY A 293 11.76 3.50 23.32
C GLY A 293 12.97 4.12 24.01
N PHE A 294 13.27 3.62 25.20
CA PHE A 294 14.35 4.15 26.03
C PHE A 294 15.74 4.06 25.37
N SER A 295 16.02 2.96 24.64
CA SER A 295 17.30 2.81 23.93
C SER A 295 17.52 3.91 22.88
N PHE A 296 16.46 4.34 22.21
CA PHE A 296 16.52 5.48 21.30
C PHE A 296 16.71 6.79 22.08
N LEU A 297 15.99 7.02 23.18
CA LEU A 297 16.10 8.25 23.96
C LEU A 297 17.54 8.50 24.46
N GLU A 298 18.17 7.46 25.02
CA GLU A 298 19.52 7.53 25.54
C GLU A 298 20.59 7.64 24.44
N SER A 299 20.33 7.09 23.26
CA SER A 299 21.31 7.10 22.17
C SER A 299 21.78 8.51 21.80
N LYS A 300 23.04 8.57 21.36
CA LYS A 300 23.68 9.76 20.81
C LYS A 300 24.42 9.37 19.53
N PRO A 301 24.37 10.19 18.47
CA PRO A 301 25.15 9.92 17.29
C PRO A 301 26.63 10.22 17.58
N SER A 302 27.52 9.46 16.96
CA SER A 302 28.97 9.61 17.11
C SER A 302 29.64 9.90 15.77
N ILE A 303 30.84 10.46 15.85
CA ILE A 303 31.72 10.65 14.70
C ILE A 303 33.16 10.40 15.12
N GLU A 304 33.86 9.62 14.31
CA GLU A 304 35.23 9.20 14.56
C GLU A 304 36.06 9.41 13.29
N LYS A 305 37.31 9.86 13.45
CA LYS A 305 38.24 10.02 12.32
C LYS A 305 38.76 8.64 11.91
N LEU A 306 38.70 8.34 10.62
CA LEU A 306 39.30 7.13 10.05
C LEU A 306 40.20 7.52 8.88
N GLY A 307 41.51 7.54 9.11
CA GLY A 307 42.49 8.01 8.12
C GLY A 307 42.20 9.45 7.67
N MET A 308 41.94 9.64 6.38
CA MET A 308 41.53 10.93 5.80
C MET A 308 40.01 11.16 5.79
N GLY A 309 39.21 10.18 6.24
CA GLY A 309 37.75 10.25 6.31
C GLY A 309 37.21 10.27 7.73
N ALA A 310 35.89 10.12 7.85
CA ALA A 310 35.21 9.98 9.12
C ALA A 310 34.11 8.90 9.04
N ILE A 311 33.93 8.14 10.13
CA ILE A 311 32.75 7.29 10.30
C ILE A 311 31.74 8.07 11.15
N ILE A 312 30.50 8.14 10.69
CA ILE A 312 29.39 8.78 11.39
C ILE A 312 28.37 7.69 11.75
N ASN A 313 28.11 7.50 13.04
CA ASN A 313 27.08 6.58 13.50
C ASN A 313 25.84 7.37 13.90
N THR A 314 24.76 7.18 13.16
CA THR A 314 23.45 7.78 13.43
C THR A 314 22.51 6.76 14.07
N THR A 315 21.45 7.27 14.70
CA THR A 315 20.35 6.41 15.18
C THR A 315 19.02 6.98 14.75
N SER A 316 18.04 6.11 14.53
CA SER A 316 16.69 6.52 14.17
C SER A 316 15.64 5.75 14.97
N LEU A 317 14.45 6.35 15.07
CA LEU A 317 13.23 5.71 15.53
C LEU A 317 12.18 5.89 14.43
N VAL A 318 11.56 4.78 14.01
CA VAL A 318 10.57 4.77 12.94
C VAL A 318 9.22 4.44 13.58
N GLU A 319 8.28 5.38 13.55
CA GLU A 319 6.99 5.21 14.22
C GLU A 319 5.86 5.02 13.21
N TYR A 320 5.07 3.96 13.38
CA TYR A 320 3.90 3.65 12.57
C TYR A 320 2.60 3.93 13.32
N GLU A 321 1.52 4.17 12.57
CA GLU A 321 0.17 4.15 13.13
C GLU A 321 -0.21 2.71 13.53
N LYS A 322 -0.93 2.55 14.65
CA LYS A 322 -1.43 1.22 15.05
C LYS A 322 -2.57 0.83 14.12
N ASN A 323 -2.45 -0.33 13.47
CA ASN A 323 -3.49 -0.89 12.60
C ASN A 323 -3.82 -2.35 12.97
N PRO A 324 -4.34 -2.63 14.18
CA PRO A 324 -4.56 -4.00 14.64
C PRO A 324 -5.65 -4.75 13.86
N LEU A 325 -6.57 -4.02 13.21
CA LEU A 325 -7.66 -4.58 12.42
C LEU A 325 -7.33 -4.64 10.92
N ASP A 326 -6.09 -4.32 10.53
CA ASP A 326 -5.64 -4.28 9.13
C ASP A 326 -6.58 -3.50 8.19
N VAL A 327 -7.02 -2.32 8.64
CA VAL A 327 -7.89 -1.42 7.87
C VAL A 327 -7.09 -0.78 6.76
N SER A 328 -7.54 -0.91 5.51
CA SER A 328 -6.82 -0.43 4.32
C SER A 328 -6.78 1.08 4.17
N LEU A 329 -7.69 1.82 4.83
CA LEU A 329 -7.67 3.27 4.86
C LEU A 329 -6.46 3.82 5.63
N ASN A 330 -5.87 3.01 6.52
CA ASN A 330 -4.68 3.40 7.26
C ASN A 330 -3.46 3.46 6.35
N LYS A 331 -2.52 4.32 6.72
CA LYS A 331 -1.27 4.54 5.98
C LYS A 331 -0.27 3.43 6.26
N GLU A 332 0.41 2.95 5.21
CA GLU A 332 1.45 1.93 5.29
C GLU A 332 2.82 2.51 5.65
N SER A 333 2.96 3.82 5.50
CA SER A 333 4.17 4.56 5.84
C SER A 333 4.22 4.94 7.33
N PRO A 334 5.42 5.17 7.88
CA PRO A 334 5.60 5.77 9.19
C PRO A 334 4.84 7.11 9.30
N LYS A 335 4.28 7.40 10.48
CA LYS A 335 3.77 8.75 10.79
C LYS A 335 4.90 9.76 10.94
N GLU A 336 6.06 9.31 11.42
CA GLU A 336 7.30 10.09 11.49
C GLU A 336 8.53 9.18 11.56
N ILE A 337 9.68 9.74 11.18
CA ILE A 337 10.99 9.13 11.42
C ILE A 337 11.83 10.14 12.19
N ASP A 338 12.22 9.76 13.39
CA ASP A 338 13.12 10.53 14.23
C ASP A 338 14.55 10.15 13.88
N VAL A 339 15.40 11.14 13.63
CA VAL A 339 16.78 10.93 13.21
C VAL A 339 17.74 11.75 14.07
N LYS A 340 18.70 11.08 14.70
CA LYS A 340 19.78 11.72 15.45
C LYS A 340 21.07 11.69 14.64
N MET A 341 21.55 12.87 14.24
CA MET A 341 22.68 13.06 13.32
C MET A 341 23.77 13.95 13.92
N LYS A 342 24.92 13.98 13.23
CA LYS A 342 26.00 14.94 13.46
C LYS A 342 25.88 16.12 12.50
N SER A 343 26.10 17.32 13.03
CA SER A 343 26.13 18.56 12.25
C SER A 343 27.30 18.59 11.26
N LYS A 344 27.16 19.40 10.21
CA LYS A 344 28.22 19.70 9.24
C LYS A 344 29.50 20.22 9.91
N ASP A 345 29.37 21.04 10.94
CA ASP A 345 30.52 21.59 11.68
C ASP A 345 31.27 20.53 12.48
N ALA A 346 30.56 19.55 13.05
CA ALA A 346 31.20 18.42 13.70
C ALA A 346 32.03 17.60 12.70
N ILE A 347 31.50 17.38 11.50
CA ILE A 347 32.19 16.68 10.43
C ILE A 347 33.44 17.46 9.98
N LYS A 348 33.28 18.76 9.74
CA LYS A 348 34.38 19.66 9.35
C LYS A 348 35.52 19.64 10.38
N LYS A 349 35.19 19.71 11.68
CA LYS A 349 36.17 19.67 12.77
C LYS A 349 36.96 18.37 12.77
N VAL A 350 36.29 17.22 12.62
CA VAL A 350 36.95 15.90 12.62
C VAL A 350 37.86 15.70 11.41
N LEU A 351 37.41 16.15 10.23
CA LEU A 351 38.19 16.01 9.00
C LEU A 351 39.37 17.01 8.91
N ASN A 352 39.48 17.96 9.84
CA ASN A 352 40.51 18.99 9.92
C ASN A 352 40.74 19.73 8.60
N VAL A 353 39.65 20.08 7.91
CA VAL A 353 39.70 20.67 6.57
C VAL A 353 39.59 22.20 6.64
N THR A 354 40.67 22.89 6.34
CA THR A 354 40.64 24.20 5.66
C THR A 354 40.38 23.92 4.18
N LEU A 355 39.33 24.48 3.60
CA LEU A 355 38.80 24.07 2.29
C LEU A 355 39.67 24.49 1.10
N PRO A 356 40.03 23.56 0.20
CA PRO A 356 40.01 23.80 -1.24
C PRO A 356 38.91 22.95 -1.90
N GLU A 357 38.36 23.45 -3.01
CA GLU A 357 37.21 22.85 -3.71
C GLU A 357 37.56 21.53 -4.42
N PHE A 358 36.74 20.49 -4.23
CA PHE A 358 36.71 19.29 -5.10
C PHE A 358 35.27 18.87 -5.40
N LEU A 359 35.00 18.53 -6.67
CA LEU A 359 33.68 18.71 -7.31
C LEU A 359 32.87 17.43 -7.65
N GLN A 360 33.39 16.21 -7.52
CA GLN A 360 32.77 15.07 -8.23
C GLN A 360 31.61 14.35 -7.51
N ALA A 361 31.51 14.33 -6.18
CA ALA A 361 30.39 13.68 -5.48
C ALA A 361 29.13 14.57 -5.34
N ILE A 362 29.28 15.87 -5.60
CA ILE A 362 28.24 16.90 -5.41
C ILE A 362 27.16 16.79 -6.48
N GLU A 363 27.55 16.41 -7.69
CA GLU A 363 26.69 16.42 -8.88
C GLU A 363 25.65 15.30 -8.87
N VAL A 364 26.02 14.11 -8.39
CA VAL A 364 25.11 12.95 -8.30
C VAL A 364 24.01 13.15 -7.25
N LEU A 365 24.32 13.84 -6.15
CA LEU A 365 23.41 14.08 -5.02
C LEU A 365 22.78 15.47 -5.00
N LYS A 366 23.11 16.34 -5.98
CA LYS A 366 22.68 17.75 -6.06
C LYS A 366 22.87 18.53 -4.74
N LEU A 367 23.99 18.32 -4.06
CA LEU A 367 24.25 18.89 -2.75
C LEU A 367 24.59 20.38 -2.88
N ASP A 368 23.91 21.25 -2.15
CA ASP A 368 24.32 22.66 -2.03
C ASP A 368 25.57 22.74 -1.13
N LYS A 369 26.65 23.31 -1.66
CA LYS A 369 27.97 23.37 -1.01
C LYS A 369 27.94 24.14 0.32
N GLU A 370 27.10 25.18 0.43
CA GLU A 370 27.17 26.16 1.51
C GLU A 370 25.86 26.31 2.31
N LYS A 371 24.73 25.80 1.82
CA LYS A 371 23.47 25.85 2.58
C LYS A 371 23.54 25.03 3.87
N ASN A 372 23.10 25.64 4.97
CA ASN A 372 22.80 24.94 6.21
C ASN A 372 21.48 24.19 6.02
N ILE A 373 21.56 22.87 5.92
CA ILE A 373 20.39 22.00 5.76
C ILE A 373 19.59 22.00 7.07
N THR A 374 18.31 22.33 6.95
CA THR A 374 17.30 22.32 8.03
C THR A 374 16.48 21.02 7.99
N CYS A 375 15.70 20.73 9.04
CA CYS A 375 14.77 19.59 8.99
C CYS A 375 13.66 19.83 7.96
N LYS A 376 13.27 21.10 7.73
CA LYS A 376 12.40 21.52 6.63
C LYS A 376 12.96 21.11 5.27
N ASP A 377 14.24 21.33 5.02
CA ASP A 377 14.89 20.93 3.76
C ASP A 377 14.86 19.41 3.58
N LEU A 378 15.08 18.64 4.65
CA LEU A 378 14.98 17.18 4.62
C LEU A 378 13.54 16.71 4.33
N ASN A 379 12.55 17.37 4.89
CA ASN A 379 11.13 17.10 4.60
C ASN A 379 10.77 17.43 3.15
N GLN A 380 11.29 18.53 2.60
CA GLN A 380 11.15 18.85 1.18
C GLN A 380 11.80 17.79 0.30
N LEU A 381 12.98 17.30 0.68
CA LEU A 381 13.67 16.22 -0.03
C LEU A 381 12.85 14.92 0.00
N ALA A 382 12.22 14.57 1.13
CA ALA A 382 11.35 13.39 1.22
C ALA A 382 10.24 13.44 0.16
N TYR A 383 9.58 14.60 0.04
CA TYR A 383 8.58 14.84 -0.99
C TYR A 383 9.14 14.79 -2.41
N GLN A 384 10.30 15.41 -2.66
CA GLN A 384 10.92 15.37 -3.99
C GLN A 384 11.30 13.96 -4.42
N LEU A 385 11.83 13.14 -3.49
CA LEU A 385 12.12 11.73 -3.73
C LEU A 385 10.84 10.96 -4.05
N ALA A 386 9.77 11.16 -3.27
CA ALA A 386 8.48 10.54 -3.52
C ALA A 386 7.90 10.91 -4.89
N LEU A 387 7.92 12.20 -5.24
CA LEU A 387 7.41 12.68 -6.52
C LEU A 387 8.21 12.13 -7.70
N LYS A 388 9.55 12.17 -7.61
CA LYS A 388 10.43 11.68 -8.68
C LYS A 388 10.30 10.17 -8.91
N ASN A 389 10.04 9.41 -7.85
CA ASN A 389 9.86 7.96 -7.94
C ASN A 389 8.40 7.55 -8.19
N SER A 390 7.44 8.48 -8.19
CA SER A 390 6.07 8.14 -8.59
C SER A 390 5.98 7.92 -10.10
N THR A 391 5.03 7.12 -10.56
CA THR A 391 4.77 6.94 -12.00
C THR A 391 4.44 8.27 -12.66
N THR A 392 4.71 8.40 -13.97
CA THR A 392 4.39 9.62 -14.72
C THR A 392 2.92 9.99 -14.56
N GLU A 393 2.03 9.01 -14.67
CA GLU A 393 0.58 9.18 -14.51
C GLU A 393 0.19 9.66 -13.10
N ALA A 394 0.81 9.10 -12.05
CA ALA A 394 0.57 9.56 -10.68
C ALA A 394 1.05 11.00 -10.47
N GLN A 395 2.23 11.36 -11.02
CA GLN A 395 2.74 12.73 -10.95
C GLN A 395 1.84 13.72 -11.67
N GLU A 396 1.36 13.39 -12.87
CA GLU A 396 0.44 14.25 -13.63
C GLU A 396 -0.88 14.44 -12.91
N ARG A 397 -1.46 13.35 -12.41
CA ARG A 397 -2.70 13.38 -11.64
C ARG A 397 -2.57 14.23 -10.38
N TYR A 398 -1.50 14.03 -9.62
CA TYR A 398 -1.20 14.84 -8.43
C TYR A 398 -1.03 16.33 -8.76
N ARG A 399 -0.33 16.67 -9.86
CA ARG A 399 -0.20 18.08 -10.28
C ARG A 399 -1.53 18.72 -10.71
N ARG A 400 -2.42 17.94 -11.34
CA ARG A 400 -3.69 18.45 -11.87
C ARG A 400 -4.80 18.52 -10.83
N HIS A 401 -4.86 17.54 -9.93
CA HIS A 401 -6.00 17.34 -9.04
C HIS A 401 -5.60 17.19 -7.57
N GLY A 402 -4.32 16.98 -7.28
CA GLY A 402 -3.84 16.78 -5.92
C GLY A 402 -3.75 18.07 -5.13
N ARG A 403 -4.14 18.01 -3.86
CA ARG A 403 -3.82 19.06 -2.88
C ARG A 403 -2.33 19.00 -2.50
N LEU A 404 -1.62 20.11 -2.59
CA LEU A 404 -0.16 20.14 -2.51
C LEU A 404 0.40 19.97 -1.08
N ILE A 405 1.65 19.52 -0.97
CA ILE A 405 2.39 19.57 0.30
C ILE A 405 3.09 20.92 0.44
N THR A 406 2.96 21.55 1.61
CA THR A 406 3.65 22.77 1.99
C THR A 406 4.50 22.53 3.24
N PHE A 407 5.61 23.27 3.36
CA PHE A 407 6.59 23.07 4.42
C PHE A 407 6.78 24.37 5.22
N LYS A 408 6.54 24.30 6.53
CA LYS A 408 6.78 25.39 7.49
C LYS A 408 8.22 25.34 8.02
N ASP A 409 8.66 26.42 8.66
CA ASP A 409 9.96 26.47 9.34
C ASP A 409 9.97 25.59 10.58
N ASP A 410 11.13 25.03 10.92
CA ASP A 410 11.25 24.03 11.97
C ASP A 410 10.91 24.59 13.37
N LEU A 411 10.29 23.74 14.20
CA LEU A 411 10.19 23.97 15.64
C LEU A 411 11.52 23.56 16.30
N VAL A 412 12.27 24.53 16.79
CA VAL A 412 13.61 24.31 17.36
C VAL A 412 13.55 24.22 18.88
N TYR A 413 14.11 23.15 19.44
CA TYR A 413 14.18 22.92 20.88
C TYR A 413 15.62 22.88 21.41
N GLY A 414 15.80 23.33 22.65
CA GLY A 414 17.11 23.40 23.30
C GLY A 414 17.57 22.12 24.00
N THR A 415 16.65 21.19 24.30
CA THR A 415 16.95 19.97 25.06
C THR A 415 16.41 18.71 24.39
N GLY A 416 17.12 17.59 24.58
CA GLY A 416 16.73 16.30 24.01
C GLY A 416 15.36 15.81 24.50
N PHE A 417 14.99 16.12 25.75
CA PHE A 417 13.68 15.78 26.30
C PHE A 417 12.55 16.53 25.61
N GLN A 418 12.70 17.86 25.45
CA GLN A 418 11.73 18.67 24.71
C GLN A 418 11.58 18.17 23.27
N TRP A 419 12.69 17.95 22.57
CA TRP A 419 12.67 17.43 21.20
C TRP A 419 11.98 16.06 21.10
N ALA A 420 12.27 15.14 22.01
CA ALA A 420 11.68 13.79 22.00
C ALA A 420 10.17 13.79 22.30
N SER A 421 9.68 14.79 23.06
CA SER A 421 8.27 14.90 23.44
C SER A 421 7.34 15.46 22.35
N GLN A 422 7.90 16.00 21.26
CA GLN A 422 7.17 16.77 20.26
C GLN A 422 7.15 16.02 18.93
N PRO A 423 5.99 15.60 18.40
CA PRO A 423 5.93 14.88 17.14
C PRO A 423 6.19 15.81 15.95
N LEU A 424 6.56 15.23 14.81
CA LEU A 424 6.45 15.89 13.51
C LEU A 424 5.01 16.40 13.31
N VAL A 425 4.87 17.67 12.94
CA VAL A 425 3.55 18.24 12.68
C VAL A 425 3.16 17.91 11.24
N ILE A 426 2.07 17.16 11.09
CA ILE A 426 1.44 16.84 9.80
C ILE A 426 -0.04 17.23 9.90
N GLU A 427 -0.41 18.32 9.22
CA GLU A 427 -1.76 18.88 9.24
C GLU A 427 -2.38 18.81 7.85
N GLU A 428 -3.48 18.09 7.72
CA GLU A 428 -4.24 18.00 6.48
C GLU A 428 -5.39 19.04 6.46
N SER A 429 -5.54 19.74 5.33
CA SER A 429 -6.61 20.71 5.10
C SER A 429 -7.03 20.74 3.63
N ASP A 430 -7.99 21.60 3.28
CA ASP A 430 -8.36 21.88 1.87
C ASP A 430 -7.21 22.39 1.02
N LYS A 431 -6.30 23.15 1.63
CA LYS A 431 -5.12 23.69 0.95
C LYS A 431 -4.05 22.62 0.73
N GLY A 432 -4.23 21.44 1.31
CA GLY A 432 -3.34 20.29 1.22
C GLY A 432 -2.68 19.93 2.54
N LEU A 433 -1.49 19.35 2.45
CA LEU A 433 -0.75 18.84 3.60
C LEU A 433 0.29 19.87 4.03
N THR A 434 0.24 20.28 5.28
CA THR A 434 1.26 21.11 5.89
C THR A 434 2.17 20.23 6.74
N VAL A 435 3.48 20.35 6.52
CA VAL A 435 4.51 19.61 7.28
C VAL A 435 5.44 20.61 7.97
N GLN A 436 5.68 20.40 9.27
CA GLN A 436 6.63 21.19 10.04
C GLN A 436 7.59 20.27 10.79
N GLY A 437 8.88 20.40 10.52
CA GLY A 437 9.92 19.63 11.18
C GLY A 437 10.11 20.03 12.65
N VAL A 438 10.63 19.10 13.44
CA VAL A 438 11.05 19.35 14.82
C VAL A 438 12.55 19.12 14.92
N ALA A 439 13.27 20.15 15.34
CA ALA A 439 14.72 20.22 15.28
C ALA A 439 15.34 20.39 16.68
N LEU A 440 16.51 19.80 16.86
CA LEU A 440 17.43 20.16 17.93
C LEU A 440 18.83 20.24 17.35
N VAL A 441 19.46 21.42 17.48
CA VAL A 441 20.82 21.66 17.01
C VAL A 441 21.64 22.17 18.19
N THR A 442 22.82 21.60 18.39
CA THR A 442 23.73 21.99 19.48
C THR A 442 25.01 22.57 18.92
N SER A 443 25.50 23.64 19.57
CA SER A 443 26.76 24.27 19.22
C SER A 443 27.95 23.30 19.38
N MET A 444 29.01 23.51 18.60
CA MET A 444 30.31 22.86 18.79
C MET A 444 30.97 23.20 20.13
N SER A 445 30.55 24.28 20.80
CA SER A 445 30.99 24.67 22.14
C SER A 445 30.18 24.05 23.29
N SER A 446 29.15 23.24 22.98
CA SER A 446 28.36 22.54 24.00
C SER A 446 29.22 21.58 24.81
N THR A 447 29.15 21.67 26.13
CA THR A 447 29.90 20.83 27.08
C THR A 447 29.46 19.37 27.08
N PHE A 448 28.17 19.10 26.87
CA PHE A 448 27.64 17.74 26.98
C PHE A 448 27.56 17.03 25.63
N PHE A 449 27.11 17.73 24.58
CA PHE A 449 26.82 17.10 23.29
C PHE A 449 27.19 18.05 22.13
N PRO A 450 28.46 18.21 21.77
CA PRO A 450 28.87 19.16 20.75
C PRO A 450 28.43 18.72 19.35
N GLY A 451 27.79 19.63 18.61
CA GLY A 451 27.53 19.47 17.18
C GLY A 451 26.53 18.37 16.81
N MET A 452 25.50 18.15 17.62
CA MET A 452 24.34 17.31 17.30
C MET A 452 23.35 18.06 16.41
N HIS A 453 22.70 17.32 15.51
CA HIS A 453 21.59 17.80 14.68
C HIS A 453 20.51 16.72 14.65
N TYR A 454 19.43 16.90 15.39
CA TYR A 454 18.32 15.95 15.44
C TYR A 454 17.14 16.51 14.67
N CYS A 455 16.48 15.65 13.89
CA CYS A 455 15.32 16.00 13.11
C CYS A 455 14.23 14.94 13.27
N LYS A 456 12.99 15.38 13.40
CA LYS A 456 11.82 14.54 13.09
C LYS A 456 11.40 14.86 11.67
N VAL A 457 11.39 13.84 10.81
CA VAL A 457 11.22 14.00 9.36
C VAL A 457 10.09 13.14 8.82
N LEU A 458 9.48 13.65 7.75
CA LEU A 458 8.51 12.96 6.93
C LEU A 458 9.19 11.78 6.23
N SER A 459 8.55 10.61 6.27
CA SER A 459 8.94 9.49 5.42
C SER A 459 8.71 9.84 3.94
N PRO A 460 9.66 9.57 3.04
CA PRO A 460 9.42 9.64 1.59
C PRO A 460 8.21 8.79 1.17
N TYR A 461 7.98 7.66 1.84
CA TYR A 461 6.82 6.81 1.55
C TYR A 461 5.51 7.44 2.02
N ARG A 462 5.51 8.20 3.12
CA ARG A 462 4.35 9.00 3.55
C ARG A 462 3.99 10.07 2.53
N ALA A 463 5.00 10.75 1.96
CA ALA A 463 4.76 11.68 0.86
C ALA A 463 4.25 10.96 -0.40
N MET A 464 4.70 9.74 -0.66
CA MET A 464 4.23 8.93 -1.80
C MET A 464 2.76 8.50 -1.65
N GLU A 465 2.34 8.15 -0.44
CA GLU A 465 0.94 7.89 -0.10
C GLU A 465 0.04 9.12 -0.30
N TRP A 466 0.55 10.31 0.05
CA TRP A 466 -0.13 11.57 -0.22
C TRP A 466 -0.33 11.81 -1.73
N ILE A 467 0.74 11.65 -2.51
CA ILE A 467 0.73 11.86 -3.98
C ILE A 467 -0.24 10.90 -4.68
N ASN A 468 -0.27 9.63 -4.29
CA ASN A 468 -1.02 8.60 -5.00
C ASN A 468 -2.48 8.46 -4.50
N VAL A 469 -2.79 8.89 -3.28
CA VAL A 469 -4.09 8.63 -2.67
C VAL A 469 -4.67 9.87 -1.98
N ASP A 470 -4.10 10.27 -0.84
CA ASP A 470 -4.81 11.15 0.10
C ASP A 470 -5.05 12.55 -0.49
N SER A 471 -4.12 13.08 -1.27
CA SER A 471 -4.27 14.38 -1.94
C SER A 471 -5.39 14.45 -2.96
N LEU A 472 -5.86 13.29 -3.45
CA LEU A 472 -6.82 13.13 -4.55
C LEU A 472 -8.25 12.83 -4.06
N ARG A 473 -8.44 12.58 -2.77
CA ARG A 473 -9.77 12.39 -2.20
C ARG A 473 -10.52 13.71 -2.12
N ASP A 474 -11.83 13.63 -2.31
CA ASP A 474 -12.76 14.73 -2.06
C ASP A 474 -12.89 14.97 -0.55
N HIS A 475 -11.99 15.80 -0.02
CA HIS A 475 -11.97 16.33 1.35
C HIS A 475 -11.68 15.32 2.47
N ALA A 476 -10.74 15.65 3.36
CA ALA A 476 -10.58 14.94 4.62
C ALA A 476 -11.69 15.41 5.58
N PRO A 477 -12.52 14.51 6.13
CA PRO A 477 -13.37 14.91 7.25
C PRO A 477 -12.46 15.41 8.37
N ASN A 478 -12.79 16.59 8.91
CA ASN A 478 -12.32 17.03 10.21
C ASN A 478 -12.23 15.81 11.12
N ARG A 479 -11.02 15.48 11.60
CA ARG A 479 -10.89 14.61 12.76
C ARG A 479 -11.60 15.35 13.89
N PHE A 480 -12.86 15.04 14.11
CA PHE A 480 -13.49 15.35 15.38
C PHE A 480 -12.57 14.75 16.44
N HIS A 481 -12.06 15.62 17.31
CA HIS A 481 -11.66 15.24 18.65
C HIS A 481 -12.84 14.47 19.27
N SER A 482 -12.77 13.15 19.22
CA SER A 482 -13.58 12.30 20.09
C SER A 482 -12.76 12.06 21.35
N SER A 483 -13.11 12.87 22.37
CA SER A 483 -13.04 12.60 23.83
C SER A 483 -11.80 11.90 24.38
#